data_AF-A0A1V6F5W6-F1
#
_entry.id   AF-A0A1V6F5W6-F1
#
_cell.length_a   1.000
_cell.length_b   1.000
_cell.length_c   1.000
_cell.angle_alpha   90.00
_cell.angle_beta   90.00
_cell.angle_gamma   90.00
#
_symmetry.space_group_name_H-M   'P 1'
#
loop_
_entity.id
_entity.type
_entity.pdbx_description
1 polymer ?
#
loop_
_entity_poly.entity_id
_entity_poly.type
_entity_poly.pdbx_seq_one_letter_code
_entity_poly.pdbx_strand_id
1 'polypeptide(L)'
;MSRYARFVIRSFVAWGALKDSEAKGCYEKAAPVSIAEPNLAILMFESALLATPEAKGALGLLLNNPAFFPFQLPVMTGDFVSQRSDRIDVVRYGLDDELLKLKA
;
A
#
# COMPACT_ATOMS: atom_id res chain seq x y z
N MET A 1 -10.35 -20.41 20.85
CA MET A 1 -10.06 -19.96 19.46
C MET A 1 -9.85 -21.17 18.57
N SER A 2 -10.47 -21.19 17.39
CA SER A 2 -10.27 -22.24 16.38
C SER A 2 -8.80 -22.28 15.92
N ARG A 3 -8.29 -23.48 15.60
CA ARG A 3 -6.95 -23.70 15.00
C ARG A 3 -6.67 -22.78 13.80
N TYR A 4 -7.71 -22.44 13.04
CA TYR A 4 -7.62 -21.60 11.85
C TYR A 4 -7.26 -20.14 12.15
N ALA A 5 -7.80 -19.57 13.24
CA ALA A 5 -7.46 -18.21 13.65
C ALA A 5 -5.97 -18.07 14.00
N ARG A 6 -5.38 -19.13 14.58
CA ARG A 6 -3.94 -19.14 14.91
C ARG A 6 -3.06 -19.10 13.66
N PHE A 7 -3.46 -19.75 12.57
CA PHE A 7 -2.70 -19.71 11.32
C PHE A 7 -2.72 -18.31 10.70
N VAL A 8 -3.87 -17.63 10.68
CA VAL A 8 -3.98 -16.26 10.16
C VAL A 8 -3.06 -15.31 10.94
N ILE A 9 -3.08 -15.37 12.27
CA ILE A 9 -2.22 -14.50 13.09
C ILE A 9 -0.74 -14.84 12.89
N ARG A 10 -0.40 -16.13 12.79
CA ARG A 10 0.98 -16.56 12.51
C ARG A 10 1.47 -16.11 11.14
N SER A 11 0.59 -16.03 10.14
CA SER A 11 0.94 -15.43 8.85
C SER A 11 1.33 -13.96 9.04
N PHE A 12 0.60 -13.16 9.81
CA PHE A 12 1.02 -11.78 10.08
C PHE A 12 2.39 -11.68 10.76
N VAL A 13 2.75 -12.65 11.61
CA VAL A 13 4.11 -12.73 12.16
C VAL A 13 5.15 -13.07 11.08
N ALA A 14 4.86 -14.06 10.23
CA ALA A 14 5.76 -14.47 9.15
C ALA A 14 6.00 -13.35 8.11
N TRP A 15 4.98 -12.53 7.85
CA TRP A 15 5.05 -11.37 6.97
C TRP A 15 5.59 -10.11 7.66
N GLY A 16 5.96 -10.18 8.94
CA GLY A 16 6.53 -9.06 9.69
C GLY A 16 5.56 -7.96 10.08
N ALA A 17 4.25 -8.17 9.94
CA ALA A 17 3.22 -7.23 10.37
C ALA A 17 3.00 -7.24 11.90
N LEU A 18 3.25 -8.40 12.52
CA LEU A 18 3.22 -8.60 13.97
C LEU A 18 4.53 -9.23 14.44
N LYS A 19 4.85 -9.09 15.72
CA LYS A 19 5.91 -9.85 16.39
C LYS A 19 5.36 -10.56 17.62
N ASP A 20 6.00 -11.67 17.98
CA ASP A 20 5.68 -12.36 19.23
C ASP A 20 6.02 -11.45 20.41
N SER A 21 5.12 -11.39 21.40
CA SER A 21 5.40 -10.74 22.68
C SER A 21 6.00 -11.74 23.67
N GLU A 22 6.49 -11.26 24.82
CA GLU A 22 6.96 -12.12 25.91
C GLU A 22 5.82 -12.99 26.50
N ALA A 23 4.58 -12.49 26.43
CA ALA A 23 3.41 -13.22 26.91
C ALA A 23 2.88 -14.18 25.83
N LYS A 24 2.81 -15.46 26.17
CA LYS A 24 2.35 -16.50 25.24
C LYS A 24 0.91 -16.24 24.78
N GLY A 25 0.73 -16.13 23.47
CA GLY A 25 -0.57 -15.88 22.85
C GLY A 25 -0.92 -14.40 22.71
N CYS A 26 -0.05 -13.50 23.18
CA CYS A 26 -0.09 -12.08 22.92
C CYS A 26 0.91 -11.73 21.80
N TYR A 27 0.55 -10.73 20.98
CA TYR A 27 1.34 -10.25 19.86
C TYR A 27 1.44 -8.74 19.94
N GLU A 28 2.57 -8.20 19.48
CA GLU A 28 2.82 -6.78 19.43
C GLU A 28 2.84 -6.28 17.99
N LYS A 29 2.49 -5.00 17.81
CA LYS A 29 2.67 -4.30 16.54
C LYS A 29 4.17 -4.31 16.18
N ALA A 30 4.48 -4.77 14.97
CA ALA A 30 5.82 -4.65 14.42
C ALA A 30 6.02 -3.26 13.78
N ALA A 31 7.29 -2.89 13.54
CA ALA A 31 7.59 -1.71 12.74
C ALA A 31 7.01 -1.89 11.32
N PRO A 32 6.40 -0.86 10.72
CA PRO A 32 5.95 -0.93 9.33
C PRO A 32 7.09 -1.30 8.38
N VAL A 33 6.77 -2.02 7.31
CA VAL A 33 7.77 -2.41 6.30
C VAL A 33 7.96 -1.24 5.34
N SER A 34 9.07 -0.51 5.48
CA SER A 34 9.36 0.64 4.62
C SER A 34 9.65 0.22 3.18
N ILE A 35 8.92 0.79 2.22
CA ILE A 35 9.21 0.66 0.79
C ILE A 35 10.11 1.83 0.39
N ALA A 36 11.42 1.57 0.35
CA ALA A 36 12.39 2.61 0.00
C ALA A 36 12.53 2.84 -1.51
N GLU A 37 12.23 1.81 -2.32
CA GLU A 37 12.38 1.88 -3.77
C GLU A 37 11.10 2.49 -4.39
N PRO A 38 11.18 3.65 -5.06
CA PRO A 38 9.98 4.35 -5.52
C PRO A 38 9.24 3.63 -6.66
N ASN A 39 9.92 2.90 -7.54
CA ASN A 39 9.27 2.17 -8.62
C ASN A 39 8.43 0.99 -8.09
N LEU A 40 8.82 0.38 -6.98
CA LEU A 40 8.05 -0.64 -6.28
C LEU A 40 6.75 -0.06 -5.72
N ALA A 41 6.83 1.14 -5.11
CA ALA A 41 5.63 1.84 -4.66
C ALA A 41 4.71 2.22 -5.84
N ILE A 42 5.27 2.65 -6.98
CA ILE A 42 4.50 2.92 -8.19
C ILE A 42 3.83 1.64 -8.73
N LEU A 43 4.54 0.51 -8.72
CA LEU A 43 3.97 -0.80 -9.09
C LEU A 43 2.82 -1.20 -8.16
N MET A 44 2.95 -0.92 -6.86
CA MET A 44 1.88 -1.15 -5.89
C MET A 44 0.66 -0.25 -6.17
N PHE A 45 0.86 1.01 -6.55
CA PHE A 45 -0.23 1.88 -7.00
C PHE A 45 -0.90 1.35 -8.26
N GLU A 46 -0.13 0.94 -9.27
CA GLU A 46 -0.66 0.35 -10.49
C GLU A 46 -1.53 -0.88 -10.17
N SER A 47 -1.04 -1.75 -9.29
CA SER A 47 -1.76 -2.96 -8.85
C SER A 47 -3.06 -2.63 -8.12
N ALA A 48 -3.05 -1.61 -7.26
CA ALA A 48 -4.26 -1.15 -6.58
C ALA A 48 -5.27 -0.55 -7.56
N LEU A 49 -4.82 0.24 -8.54
CA LEU A 49 -5.68 0.77 -9.59
C LEU A 49 -6.28 -0.34 -10.46
N LEU A 50 -5.49 -1.37 -10.80
CA LEU A 50 -5.97 -2.55 -11.55
C LEU A 50 -7.01 -3.35 -10.77
N ALA A 51 -6.91 -3.36 -9.43
CA ALA A 51 -7.88 -4.03 -8.56
C ALA A 51 -9.18 -3.22 -8.36
N THR A 52 -9.20 -1.93 -8.73
CA THR A 52 -10.41 -1.09 -8.67
C THR A 52 -11.13 -1.05 -10.01
N PRO A 53 -12.47 -1.26 -10.06
CA PRO A 53 -13.24 -1.24 -11.31
C PRO A 53 -13.10 0.06 -12.09
N GLU A 54 -12.93 1.18 -11.40
CA GLU A 54 -12.84 2.50 -11.99
C GLU A 54 -11.45 2.82 -12.58
N ALA A 55 -10.45 1.97 -12.29
CA ALA A 55 -9.06 2.14 -12.71
C ALA A 55 -8.47 3.53 -12.38
N LYS A 56 -8.97 4.17 -11.31
CA LYS A 56 -8.60 5.52 -10.87
C LYS A 56 -8.66 5.64 -9.34
N GLY A 57 -7.82 6.50 -8.78
CA GLY A 57 -7.79 6.74 -7.33
C GLY A 57 -7.04 8.02 -6.99
N ALA A 58 -7.50 8.73 -5.95
CA ALA A 58 -6.80 9.92 -5.47
C ALA A 58 -5.46 9.50 -4.85
N LEU A 59 -4.38 10.21 -5.19
CA LEU A 59 -3.03 9.87 -4.73
C LEU A 59 -2.95 9.85 -3.20
N GLY A 60 -3.55 10.83 -2.53
CA GLY A 60 -3.62 10.89 -1.07
C GLY A 60 -4.33 9.68 -0.46
N LEU A 61 -5.37 9.15 -1.12
CA LEU A 61 -6.06 7.94 -0.67
C LEU A 61 -5.24 6.68 -0.93
N LEU A 62 -4.52 6.60 -2.05
CA LEU A 62 -3.63 5.49 -2.36
C LEU A 62 -2.47 5.41 -1.38
N LEU A 63 -1.83 6.54 -1.05
CA LEU A 63 -0.76 6.61 -0.06
C LEU A 63 -1.18 6.12 1.33
N ASN A 64 -2.47 6.23 1.67
CA ASN A 64 -3.03 5.83 2.96
C ASN A 64 -3.98 4.63 2.86
N ASN A 65 -3.93 3.87 1.76
CA ASN A 65 -4.88 2.79 1.53
C ASN A 65 -4.59 1.60 2.45
N PRO A 66 -5.58 1.10 3.23
CA PRO A 66 -5.37 -0.04 4.13
C PRO A 66 -4.96 -1.34 3.41
N ALA A 67 -5.23 -1.46 2.10
CA ALA A 67 -4.78 -2.60 1.30
C ALA A 67 -3.25 -2.71 1.23
N PHE A 68 -2.51 -1.63 1.50
CA PHE A 68 -1.05 -1.64 1.55
C PHE A 68 -0.49 -2.00 2.93
N PHE A 69 -1.31 -2.27 3.94
CA PHE A 69 -0.79 -2.81 5.20
C PHE A 69 -0.02 -4.12 4.94
N PRO A 70 1.18 -4.32 5.50
CA PRO A 70 1.87 -3.53 6.53
C PRO A 70 2.94 -2.55 5.98
N PHE A 71 2.90 -2.26 4.68
CA PHE A 71 3.90 -1.47 3.98
C PHE A 71 3.71 0.03 4.24
N GLN A 72 4.82 0.72 4.44
CA GLN A 72 4.88 2.17 4.48
C GLN A 72 5.46 2.67 3.16
N LEU A 73 4.60 3.27 2.34
CA LEU A 73 4.98 3.82 1.04
C LEU A 73 5.70 5.17 1.20
N PRO A 74 6.65 5.49 0.30
CA PRO A 74 7.29 6.79 0.31
C PRO A 74 6.29 7.85 -0.15
N VAL A 75 6.37 9.04 0.45
CA VAL A 75 5.60 10.20 -0.03
C VAL A 75 6.11 10.56 -1.43
N MET A 76 5.19 10.71 -2.37
CA MET A 76 5.48 11.13 -3.73
C MET A 76 4.36 11.98 -4.29
N THR A 77 4.67 12.75 -5.33
CA THR A 77 3.70 13.55 -6.09
C THR A 77 3.27 12.80 -7.34
N GLY A 78 2.13 13.20 -7.91
CA GLY A 78 1.63 12.68 -9.18
C GLY A 78 2.66 12.86 -10.29
N ASP A 79 3.28 14.04 -10.37
CA ASP A 79 4.35 14.28 -11.36
C ASP A 79 5.47 13.24 -11.27
N PHE A 80 5.91 12.90 -10.06
CA PHE A 80 6.95 11.90 -9.83
C PHE A 80 6.53 10.51 -10.33
N VAL A 81 5.25 10.16 -10.16
CA VAL A 81 4.67 8.91 -10.67
C VAL A 81 4.61 8.93 -12.19
N SER A 82 4.10 10.00 -12.81
CA SER A 82 3.99 10.12 -14.28
C SER A 82 5.33 10.08 -15.00
N GLN A 83 6.41 10.56 -14.37
CA GLN A 83 7.76 10.53 -14.95
C GLN A 83 8.38 9.14 -14.96
N ARG A 84 7.88 8.21 -14.13
CA ARG A 84 8.43 6.86 -13.94
C ARG A 84 7.51 5.75 -14.42
N SER A 85 6.23 6.05 -14.65
CA SER A 85 5.25 5.10 -15.14
C SER A 85 4.70 5.52 -16.48
N ASP A 86 4.94 4.69 -17.48
CA ASP A 86 4.27 4.82 -18.77
C ASP A 86 2.82 4.34 -18.74
N ARG A 87 2.35 3.77 -17.62
CA ARG A 87 1.04 3.11 -17.49
C ARG A 87 0.04 3.88 -16.63
N ILE A 88 0.48 4.94 -15.95
CA ILE A 88 -0.35 5.77 -15.08
C ILE A 88 -0.36 7.21 -15.62
N ASP A 89 -1.56 7.74 -15.83
CA ASP A 89 -1.83 9.17 -16.04
C ASP A 89 -2.14 9.86 -14.72
N VAL A 90 -1.80 11.15 -14.64
CA VAL A 90 -2.09 12.02 -13.50
C VAL A 90 -3.04 13.12 -13.97
N VAL A 91 -4.18 13.24 -13.30
CA VAL A 91 -5.17 14.28 -13.54
C VAL A 91 -5.26 15.16 -12.30
N ARG A 92 -5.03 16.47 -12.44
CA ARG A 92 -5.14 17.42 -11.34
C ARG A 92 -6.55 17.99 -11.25
N TYR A 93 -7.19 17.83 -10.09
CA TYR A 93 -8.53 18.34 -9.77
C TYR A 93 -8.44 19.49 -8.76
N GLY A 94 -7.83 20.61 -9.16
CA GLY A 94 -7.64 21.77 -8.29
C GLY A 94 -6.19 21.93 -7.85
N LEU A 95 -5.97 22.71 -6.78
CA LEU A 95 -4.62 23.10 -6.35
C LEU A 95 -3.82 21.91 -5.80
N ASP A 96 -4.44 21.05 -4.98
CA ASP A 96 -3.74 19.99 -4.24
C ASP A 96 -4.27 18.56 -4.50
N ASP A 97 -5.36 18.41 -5.26
CA ASP A 97 -5.95 17.10 -5.51
C ASP A 97 -5.41 16.47 -6.79
N GLU A 98 -4.60 15.42 -6.63
CA GLU A 98 -4.04 14.63 -7.72
C GLU A 98 -4.76 13.27 -7.81
N LEU A 99 -5.32 12.98 -8.98
CA LEU A 99 -5.96 11.71 -9.31
C LEU A 99 -5.04 10.89 -10.21
N LEU A 100 -4.71 9.67 -9.79
CA LEU A 100 -4.04 8.69 -10.64
C LEU A 100 -5.08 7.89 -11.42
N LYS A 101 -4.79 7.60 -12.69
CA LYS A 101 -5.63 6.78 -13.56
C LYS A 101 -4.76 5.86 -14.41
N LEU A 102 -5.17 4.61 -14.60
CA LEU A 102 -4.49 3.75 -15.58
C LEU A 102 -4.72 4.27 -17.00
N LYS A 103 -3.66 4.25 -17.80
CA LYS A 103 -3.77 4.50 -19.24
C LYS A 103 -4.54 3.36 -19.90
N ALA A 104 -5.37 3.71 -20.88
CA ALA A 104 -6.13 2.75 -21.67
C ALA A 104 -5.23 2.06 -22.72
#